data_AF-A0A7L4RI85-F1
#
_entry.id   AF-A0A7L4RI85-F1
#
_cell.length_a   1.000
_cell.length_b   1.000
_cell.length_c   1.000
_cell.angle_alpha   90.00
_cell.angle_beta   90.00
_cell.angle_gamma   90.00
#
_symmetry.space_group_name_H-M   'P 1'
#
loop_
_entity.id
_entity.type
_entity.pdbx_description
1 polymer ?
#
loop_
_entity_poly.entity_id
_entity_poly.type
_entity_poly.pdbx_seq_one_letter_code
_entity_poly.pdbx_strand_id
1 'polypeptide(L)'
;MRIPLIYLKDKQAFVKRGGMLRLLGNPLEIARQFKKDGYILLHISDIDAAKGMETNFDVFDKLTYLINIEVECGEKEHFMERLLAVKARVVVGLPSKLDLGKWKGQKRLLVGMIGKDYAGTAEEVYDIILKEPAAEQVARFSGRRLILYDDCKTKGIKKKAWGVIFSPEP
;
A
#
# COMPACT_ATOMS: atom_id res chain seq x y z
N MET A 1 -6.07 -0.75 12.98
CA MET A 1 -4.78 0.00 12.86
C MET A 1 -4.95 1.14 11.87
N ARG A 2 -4.29 2.29 12.06
CA ARG A 2 -4.28 3.40 11.09
C ARG A 2 -2.97 3.36 10.29
N ILE A 3 -3.06 3.58 8.99
CA ILE A 3 -1.94 3.52 8.04
C ILE A 3 -1.90 4.86 7.29
N PRO A 4 -0.95 5.76 7.56
CA PRO A 4 -0.82 6.99 6.78
C PRO A 4 -0.52 6.67 5.32
N LEU A 5 -1.19 7.38 4.42
CA LEU A 5 -0.94 7.40 2.98
C LEU A 5 -0.11 8.63 2.63
N ILE A 6 1.03 8.41 1.98
CA ILE A 6 1.76 9.47 1.28
C ILE A 6 1.86 9.13 -0.21
N TYR A 7 1.94 10.18 -1.01
CA TYR A 7 2.30 10.09 -2.41
C TYR A 7 3.78 10.44 -2.54
N LEU A 8 4.53 9.67 -3.32
CA LEU A 8 5.90 10.03 -3.70
C LEU A 8 5.94 10.52 -5.14
N LYS A 9 6.68 11.62 -5.33
CA LYS A 9 7.01 12.17 -6.64
C LYS A 9 8.32 12.95 -6.51
N ASP A 10 9.26 12.74 -7.42
CA ASP A 10 10.54 13.46 -7.44
C ASP A 10 11.27 13.42 -6.08
N LYS A 11 11.24 12.26 -5.40
CA LYS A 11 11.79 12.02 -4.05
C LYS A 11 11.19 12.86 -2.92
N GLN A 12 10.07 13.53 -3.16
CA GLN A 12 9.34 14.31 -2.17
C GLN A 12 8.03 13.61 -1.78
N ALA A 13 7.64 13.78 -0.53
CA ALA A 13 6.36 13.28 0.00
C ALA A 13 5.26 14.32 -0.20
N PHE A 14 4.08 13.84 -0.59
CA PHE A 14 2.88 14.64 -0.77
C PHE A 14 1.68 13.97 -0.12
N VAL A 15 0.65 14.77 0.16
CA VAL A 15 -0.69 14.31 0.54
C VAL A 15 -1.72 14.82 -0.46
N LYS A 16 -2.80 14.06 -0.70
CA LYS A 16 -3.87 14.48 -1.61
C LYS A 16 -5.03 15.05 -0.81
N ARG A 17 -5.31 16.35 -0.97
CA ARG A 17 -6.46 17.04 -0.35
C ARG A 17 -7.29 17.74 -1.41
N GLY A 18 -8.59 17.44 -1.45
CA GLY A 18 -9.52 18.04 -2.42
C GLY A 18 -9.11 17.80 -3.88
N GLY A 19 -8.48 16.65 -4.17
CA GLY A 19 -7.97 16.34 -5.50
C GLY A 19 -6.57 16.88 -5.81
N MET A 20 -6.04 17.81 -5.02
CA MET A 20 -4.74 18.44 -5.22
C MET A 20 -3.65 17.79 -4.36
N LEU A 21 -2.44 17.66 -4.92
CA LEU A 21 -1.25 17.24 -4.17
C LEU A 21 -0.68 18.43 -3.40
N ARG A 22 -0.44 18.25 -2.11
CA ARG A 22 0.24 19.22 -1.25
C ARG A 22 1.56 18.63 -0.77
N LEU A 23 2.62 19.41 -0.87
CA LEU A 23 3.95 19.00 -0.41
C LEU A 23 3.92 18.82 1.11
N LEU A 24 4.37 17.64 1.55
CA LEU A 24 4.57 17.30 2.94
C LEU A 24 6.06 17.45 3.33
N GLY A 25 6.96 17.28 2.36
CA GLY A 25 8.41 17.51 2.52
C GLY A 25 9.23 16.24 2.34
N ASN A 26 10.32 16.12 3.10
CA ASN A 26 11.25 15.00 2.98
C ASN A 26 10.62 13.70 3.51
N PRO A 27 10.54 12.62 2.71
CA PRO A 27 9.87 11.39 3.11
C PRO A 27 10.50 10.69 4.33
N LEU A 28 11.81 10.81 4.54
CA LEU A 28 12.50 10.21 5.68
C LEU A 28 12.18 10.93 6.99
N GLU A 29 12.05 12.25 6.95
CA GLU A 29 11.65 13.06 8.11
C GLU A 29 10.21 12.75 8.51
N ILE A 30 9.32 12.70 7.52
CA ILE A 30 7.92 12.29 7.72
C ILE A 30 7.82 10.88 8.29
N ALA A 31 8.57 9.92 7.77
CA ALA A 31 8.56 8.55 8.30
C ALA A 31 9.06 8.47 9.76
N ARG A 32 10.08 9.26 10.13
CA ARG A 32 10.52 9.36 11.52
C ARG A 32 9.44 9.96 12.41
N GLN A 33 8.74 10.99 11.94
CA GLN A 33 7.64 11.60 12.68
C GLN A 33 6.50 10.59 12.88
N PHE A 34 6.05 9.92 11.82
CA PHE A 34 5.01 8.89 11.94
C PHE A 34 5.40 7.75 12.86
N LYS A 35 6.66 7.32 12.86
CA LYS A 35 7.14 6.33 13.84
C LYS A 35 7.02 6.84 15.27
N LYS A 36 7.39 8.11 15.53
CA LYS A 36 7.24 8.74 16.86
C LYS A 36 5.77 8.84 17.27
N ASP A 37 4.88 9.08 16.32
CA ASP A 37 3.42 9.12 16.52
C ASP A 37 2.79 7.72 16.72
N GLY A 38 3.60 6.65 16.66
CA GLY A 38 3.18 5.28 16.92
C GLY A 38 2.64 4.53 15.70
N TYR A 39 2.76 5.08 14.49
CA TYR A 39 2.42 4.34 13.27
C TYR A 39 3.49 3.28 12.99
N ILE A 40 3.04 2.07 12.64
CA ILE A 40 3.92 0.92 12.40
C ILE A 40 4.07 0.56 10.91
N LEU A 41 3.24 1.14 10.05
CA LEU A 41 3.17 0.89 8.62
C LEU A 41 2.84 2.20 7.91
N LEU A 42 3.54 2.47 6.81
CA LEU A 42 3.31 3.59 5.90
C LEU A 42 2.88 3.05 4.53
N HIS A 43 1.76 3.52 4.02
CA HIS A 43 1.31 3.21 2.68
C HIS A 43 1.81 4.29 1.71
N ILE A 44 2.41 3.88 0.60
CA ILE A 44 3.02 4.77 -0.37
C ILE A 44 2.44 4.52 -1.75
N SER A 45 1.88 5.57 -2.36
CA SER A 45 1.49 5.56 -3.76
C SER A 45 2.55 6.32 -4.57
N ASP A 46 3.35 5.60 -5.35
CA ASP A 46 4.45 6.20 -6.12
C ASP A 46 3.95 6.66 -7.50
N ILE A 47 3.88 7.97 -7.67
CA ILE A 47 3.41 8.61 -8.91
C ILE A 47 4.41 8.38 -10.05
N ASP A 48 5.69 8.26 -9.73
CA ASP A 48 6.75 8.04 -10.71
C ASP A 48 6.75 6.58 -11.16
N ALA A 49 6.59 5.63 -10.23
CA ALA A 49 6.44 4.21 -10.54
C ALA A 49 5.18 3.94 -11.39
N ALA A 50 4.08 4.65 -11.13
CA ALA A 50 2.88 4.57 -11.96
C ALA A 50 3.13 5.01 -13.42
N LYS A 51 4.13 5.89 -13.65
CA LYS A 51 4.61 6.29 -14.99
C LYS A 51 5.74 5.39 -15.50
N GLY A 52 6.11 4.38 -14.73
CA GLY A 52 7.16 3.43 -15.06
C GLY A 52 8.58 3.88 -14.75
N MET A 53 8.76 4.94 -13.95
CA MET A 53 10.07 5.39 -13.49
C MET A 53 10.42 4.75 -12.15
N GLU A 54 11.70 4.48 -11.92
CA GLU A 54 12.19 3.85 -10.68
C GLU A 54 13.04 4.82 -9.83
N THR A 55 12.82 6.13 -10.02
CA THR A 55 13.62 7.22 -9.44
C THR A 55 13.58 7.29 -7.92
N ASN A 56 12.51 6.77 -7.29
CA ASN A 56 12.30 6.82 -5.85
C ASN A 56 12.84 5.59 -5.10
N PHE A 57 13.51 4.65 -5.79
CA PHE A 57 13.95 3.40 -5.15
C PHE A 57 14.88 3.62 -3.94
N ASP A 58 15.81 4.57 -4.04
CA ASP A 58 16.72 4.90 -2.93
C ASP A 58 15.98 5.45 -1.71
N VAL A 59 14.80 6.03 -1.90
CA VAL A 59 13.91 6.47 -0.82
C VAL A 59 13.30 5.25 -0.14
N PHE A 60 12.81 4.26 -0.90
CA PHE A 60 12.20 3.03 -0.34
C PHE A 60 13.19 2.24 0.51
N ASP A 61 14.39 2.03 0.01
CA ASP A 61 15.46 1.34 0.76
C ASP A 61 15.72 2.03 2.10
N LYS A 62 15.87 3.36 2.10
CA LYS A 62 16.07 4.12 3.36
C LYS A 62 14.85 4.08 4.28
N LEU A 63 13.64 4.08 3.73
CA LEU A 63 12.42 4.04 4.51
C LEU A 63 12.24 2.71 5.25
N THR A 64 12.62 1.57 4.67
CA THR A 64 12.45 0.25 5.30
C THR A 64 13.31 0.07 6.55
N TYR A 65 14.40 0.83 6.71
CA TYR A 65 15.16 0.90 7.96
C TYR A 65 14.47 1.71 9.05
N LEU A 66 13.54 2.60 8.69
CA LEU A 66 12.87 3.51 9.62
C LEU A 66 11.53 2.94 10.09
N ILE A 67 10.68 2.54 9.13
CA ILE A 67 9.30 2.08 9.35
C ILE A 67 8.95 1.02 8.31
N ASN A 68 8.02 0.10 8.62
CA ASN A 68 7.52 -0.79 7.58
C ASN A 68 6.78 0.04 6.52
N ILE A 69 7.00 -0.28 5.25
CA ILE A 69 6.31 0.38 4.15
C ILE A 69 5.56 -0.64 3.31
N GLU A 70 4.46 -0.20 2.70
CA GLU A 70 3.83 -0.88 1.58
C GLU A 70 3.70 0.08 0.39
N VAL A 71 4.10 -0.37 -0.79
CA VAL A 71 4.27 0.48 -1.98
C VAL A 71 3.37 -0.01 -3.11
N GLU A 72 2.53 0.89 -3.63
CA GLU A 72 1.84 0.72 -4.91
C GLU A 72 2.80 1.02 -6.04
N CYS A 73 3.26 -0.01 -6.75
CA CYS A 73 4.33 0.11 -7.75
C CYS A 73 3.95 -0.33 -9.16
N GLY A 74 2.70 -0.75 -9.38
CA GLY A 74 2.27 -1.36 -10.63
C GLY A 74 2.86 -2.76 -10.86
N GLU A 75 2.67 -3.30 -12.06
CA GLU A 75 3.02 -4.69 -12.41
C GLU A 75 4.34 -4.80 -13.17
N LYS A 76 5.42 -4.28 -12.57
CA LYS A 76 6.77 -4.40 -13.12
C LYS A 76 7.58 -5.40 -12.34
N GLU A 77 7.82 -6.56 -12.93
CA GLU A 77 8.50 -7.68 -12.28
C GLU A 77 9.84 -7.31 -11.65
N HIS A 78 10.73 -6.66 -12.43
CA HIS A 78 12.04 -6.23 -11.94
C HIS A 78 11.93 -5.25 -10.76
N PHE A 79 10.99 -4.31 -10.82
CA PHE A 79 10.82 -3.34 -9.75
C PHE A 79 10.25 -3.98 -8.48
N MET A 80 9.33 -4.92 -8.61
CA MET A 80 8.82 -5.72 -7.49
C MET A 80 9.95 -6.52 -6.83
N GLU A 81 10.82 -7.16 -7.59
CA GLU A 81 11.98 -7.90 -7.04
C GLU A 81 12.89 -6.98 -6.22
N ARG A 82 13.16 -5.78 -6.71
CA ARG A 82 13.95 -4.78 -5.99
C ARG A 82 13.27 -4.35 -4.68
N LEU A 83 11.96 -4.08 -4.70
CA LEU A 83 11.21 -3.73 -3.49
C LEU A 83 11.20 -4.87 -2.45
N LEU A 84 10.98 -6.10 -2.91
CA LEU A 84 11.00 -7.27 -2.04
C LEU A 84 12.39 -7.52 -1.44
N ALA A 85 13.46 -7.26 -2.19
CA ALA A 85 14.84 -7.39 -1.70
C ALA A 85 15.14 -6.45 -0.52
N VAL A 86 14.59 -5.23 -0.52
CA VAL A 86 14.70 -4.28 0.60
C VAL A 86 13.63 -4.47 1.67
N LYS A 87 12.88 -5.58 1.61
CA LYS A 87 11.80 -5.94 2.54
C LYS A 87 10.62 -4.96 2.57
N ALA A 88 10.43 -4.19 1.50
CA ALA A 88 9.20 -3.42 1.32
C ALA A 88 8.04 -4.38 1.03
N ARG A 89 6.85 -4.07 1.55
CA ARG A 89 5.63 -4.73 1.10
C ARG A 89 5.24 -4.17 -0.27
N VAL A 90 4.82 -5.03 -1.17
CA VAL A 90 4.46 -4.68 -2.54
C VAL A 90 2.97 -4.83 -2.72
N VAL A 91 2.31 -3.74 -3.11
CA VAL A 91 0.89 -3.70 -3.40
C VAL A 91 0.68 -3.93 -4.90
N VAL A 92 0.00 -5.02 -5.24
CA VAL A 92 -0.25 -5.44 -6.62
C VAL A 92 -1.75 -5.47 -6.87
N GLY A 93 -2.20 -4.92 -8.00
CA GLY A 93 -3.60 -5.05 -8.42
C GLY A 93 -3.93 -6.50 -8.75
N LEU A 94 -5.11 -6.98 -8.34
CA LEU A 94 -5.61 -8.29 -8.74
C LEU A 94 -6.85 -8.16 -9.65
N PRO A 95 -6.97 -8.99 -10.71
CA PRO A 95 -6.01 -10.03 -11.12
C PRO A 95 -4.72 -9.41 -11.68
N SER A 96 -3.59 -10.09 -11.45
CA SER A 96 -2.30 -9.63 -11.96
C SER A 96 -1.88 -10.40 -13.21
N LYS A 97 -1.12 -9.75 -14.10
CA LYS A 97 -0.47 -10.40 -15.25
C LYS A 97 0.79 -11.16 -14.86
N LEU A 98 1.33 -10.91 -13.67
CA LEU A 98 2.54 -11.54 -13.17
C LEU A 98 2.21 -12.86 -12.47
N ASP A 99 3.09 -13.85 -12.62
CA ASP A 99 3.06 -15.06 -11.80
C ASP A 99 3.54 -14.73 -10.38
N LEU A 100 2.61 -14.42 -9.49
CA LEU A 100 2.92 -14.09 -8.09
C LEU A 100 3.45 -15.31 -7.31
N GLY A 101 3.19 -16.53 -7.81
CA GLY A 101 3.64 -17.79 -7.21
C GLY A 101 5.16 -17.89 -7.10
N LYS A 102 5.90 -17.21 -7.97
CA LYS A 102 7.38 -17.18 -7.92
C LYS A 102 7.92 -16.57 -6.61
N TRP A 103 7.17 -15.68 -5.97
CA TRP A 103 7.54 -15.05 -4.70
C TRP A 103 6.86 -15.68 -3.49
N LYS A 104 6.42 -16.96 -3.58
CA LYS A 104 5.79 -17.67 -2.45
C LYS A 104 6.62 -17.63 -1.14
N GLY A 105 7.95 -17.63 -1.24
CA GLY A 105 8.85 -17.50 -0.08
C GLY A 105 8.82 -16.12 0.59
N GLN A 106 8.38 -15.09 -0.14
CA GLN A 106 8.23 -13.71 0.33
C GLN A 106 6.75 -13.30 0.42
N LYS A 107 5.81 -14.26 0.41
CA LYS A 107 4.37 -14.01 0.43
C LYS A 107 3.91 -12.96 1.45
N ARG A 108 4.53 -12.92 2.64
CA ARG A 108 4.23 -11.94 3.71
C ARG A 108 4.44 -10.47 3.30
N LEU A 109 5.22 -10.24 2.25
CA LEU A 109 5.46 -8.93 1.66
C LEU A 109 4.53 -8.62 0.49
N LEU A 110 3.70 -9.56 0.04
CA LEU A 110 2.76 -9.33 -1.06
C LEU A 110 1.39 -8.93 -0.51
N VAL A 111 0.86 -7.83 -1.04
CA VAL A 111 -0.45 -7.27 -0.70
C VAL A 111 -1.27 -7.16 -1.98
N GLY A 112 -2.44 -7.80 -2.01
CA GLY A 112 -3.34 -7.74 -3.16
C GLY A 112 -4.30 -6.56 -3.03
N MET A 113 -4.37 -5.70 -4.03
CA MET A 113 -5.37 -4.64 -4.12
C MET A 113 -6.49 -5.08 -5.07
N ILE A 114 -7.73 -5.11 -4.57
CA ILE A 114 -8.90 -5.53 -5.34
C ILE A 114 -9.95 -4.44 -5.43
N GLY A 115 -10.54 -4.30 -6.61
CA GLY A 115 -11.72 -3.47 -6.88
C GLY A 115 -13.02 -4.20 -6.54
N LYS A 116 -14.14 -3.48 -6.58
CA LYS A 116 -15.48 -3.98 -6.19
C LYS A 116 -15.91 -5.25 -6.92
N ASP A 117 -15.60 -5.35 -8.20
CA ASP A 117 -16.09 -6.43 -9.07
C ASP A 117 -15.14 -7.63 -9.14
N TYR A 118 -14.09 -7.63 -8.31
CA TYR A 118 -13.13 -8.74 -8.29
C TYR A 118 -13.78 -10.01 -7.75
N ALA A 119 -13.89 -11.03 -8.60
CA ALA A 119 -14.50 -12.31 -8.29
C ALA A 119 -13.51 -13.47 -8.08
N GLY A 120 -12.20 -13.24 -8.24
CA GLY A 120 -11.17 -14.28 -8.15
C GLY A 120 -10.74 -14.64 -6.72
N THR A 121 -9.63 -15.39 -6.63
CA THR A 121 -8.97 -15.75 -5.36
C THR A 121 -7.73 -14.90 -5.12
N ALA A 122 -7.39 -14.67 -3.87
CA ALA A 122 -6.22 -13.88 -3.49
C ALA A 122 -5.19 -14.74 -2.76
N GLU A 123 -5.02 -16.01 -3.17
CA GLU A 123 -4.22 -16.99 -2.42
C GLU A 123 -2.73 -16.66 -2.40
N GLU A 124 -2.21 -16.02 -3.44
CA GLU A 124 -0.79 -15.73 -3.61
C GLU A 124 -0.30 -14.55 -2.75
N VAL A 125 -1.21 -13.71 -2.27
CA VAL A 125 -0.90 -12.57 -1.42
C VAL A 125 -1.14 -12.88 0.07
N TYR A 126 -0.55 -12.08 0.95
CA TYR A 126 -0.75 -12.24 2.39
C TYR A 126 -1.89 -11.39 2.92
N ASP A 127 -1.89 -10.10 2.57
CA ASP A 127 -2.92 -9.14 2.95
C ASP A 127 -3.71 -8.66 1.73
N ILE A 128 -4.89 -8.09 1.99
CA ILE A 128 -5.78 -7.61 0.94
C ILE A 128 -6.21 -6.17 1.24
N ILE A 129 -6.02 -5.29 0.27
CA ILE A 129 -6.58 -3.94 0.23
C ILE A 129 -7.88 -3.99 -0.58
N LEU A 130 -9.00 -3.60 0.03
CA LEU A 130 -10.27 -3.40 -0.68
C LEU A 130 -10.41 -1.92 -1.03
N LYS A 131 -10.31 -1.58 -2.32
CA LYS A 131 -10.43 -0.19 -2.78
C LYS A 131 -11.86 0.34 -2.64
N GLU A 132 -12.82 -0.51 -2.97
CA GLU A 132 -14.26 -0.22 -2.94
C GLU A 132 -14.99 -1.39 -2.27
N PRO A 133 -14.93 -1.49 -0.93
CA PRO A 133 -15.36 -2.69 -0.24
C PRO A 133 -16.87 -2.91 -0.36
N ALA A 134 -17.25 -4.04 -0.96
CA ALA A 134 -18.61 -4.59 -0.89
C ALA A 134 -18.74 -5.60 0.28
N ALA A 135 -19.95 -5.72 0.85
CA ALA A 135 -20.20 -6.64 1.96
C ALA A 135 -19.85 -8.10 1.62
N GLU A 136 -20.12 -8.50 0.37
CA GLU A 136 -19.80 -9.83 -0.16
C GLU A 136 -18.29 -10.09 -0.20
N GLN A 137 -17.49 -9.11 -0.63
CA GLN A 137 -16.02 -9.24 -0.66
C GLN A 137 -15.44 -9.34 0.75
N VAL A 138 -15.96 -8.54 1.68
CA VAL A 138 -15.55 -8.59 3.09
C VAL A 138 -15.88 -9.95 3.70
N ALA A 139 -17.05 -10.52 3.38
CA ALA A 139 -17.42 -11.86 3.83
C ALA A 139 -16.51 -12.93 3.22
N ARG A 140 -16.26 -12.87 1.90
CA ARG A 140 -15.40 -13.80 1.16
C ARG A 140 -13.98 -13.85 1.71
N PHE A 141 -13.42 -12.70 2.08
CA PHE A 141 -12.04 -12.61 2.58
C PHE A 141 -11.95 -12.45 4.10
N SER A 142 -12.99 -12.81 4.84
CA SER A 142 -13.08 -12.62 6.30
C SER A 142 -12.00 -13.34 7.12
N GLY A 143 -11.40 -14.41 6.59
CA GLY A 143 -10.26 -15.10 7.20
C GLY A 143 -8.89 -14.44 6.94
N ARG A 144 -8.86 -13.28 6.28
CA ARG A 144 -7.63 -12.56 5.91
C ARG A 144 -7.55 -11.21 6.62
N ARG A 145 -6.35 -10.61 6.65
CA ARG A 145 -6.20 -9.22 7.10
C ARG A 145 -6.65 -8.29 5.98
N LEU A 146 -7.75 -7.59 6.25
CA LEU A 146 -8.33 -6.62 5.33
C LEU A 146 -7.85 -5.20 5.67
N ILE A 147 -7.39 -4.48 4.66
CA ILE A 147 -7.00 -3.09 4.71
C ILE A 147 -7.98 -2.30 3.83
N LEU A 148 -8.48 -1.17 4.33
CA LEU A 148 -9.46 -0.34 3.63
C LEU A 148 -8.99 1.11 3.55
N TYR A 149 -9.46 1.86 2.56
CA TYR A 149 -9.31 3.30 2.54
C TYR A 149 -10.33 4.00 3.47
N ASP A 150 -9.94 5.13 4.07
CA ASP A 150 -10.78 5.85 5.05
C ASP A 150 -12.00 6.54 4.40
N ASP A 151 -12.00 6.76 3.09
CA ASP A 151 -13.16 7.28 2.35
C ASP A 151 -14.27 6.23 2.11
N CYS A 152 -14.06 4.97 2.52
CA CYS A 152 -15.06 3.92 2.44
C CYS A 152 -16.32 4.29 3.25
N LYS A 153 -17.44 4.56 2.54
CA LYS A 153 -18.71 5.06 3.10
C LYS A 153 -19.47 4.06 3.97
N THR A 154 -19.05 2.79 4.01
CA THR A 154 -19.77 1.70 4.68
C THR A 154 -19.36 1.61 6.16
N LYS A 155 -20.07 2.36 7.02
CA LYS A 155 -19.83 2.47 8.48
C LYS A 155 -19.71 1.11 9.22
N GLY A 156 -20.34 0.04 8.73
CA GLY A 156 -20.24 -1.30 9.32
C GLY A 156 -19.02 -2.11 8.86
N ILE A 157 -18.46 -1.81 7.69
CA ILE A 157 -17.34 -2.56 7.11
C ILE A 157 -16.02 -2.19 7.77
N LYS A 158 -15.82 -0.91 8.13
CA LYS A 158 -14.59 -0.46 8.81
C LYS A 158 -14.30 -1.20 10.12
N LYS A 159 -15.34 -1.65 10.84
CA LYS A 159 -15.17 -2.44 12.08
C LYS A 159 -14.55 -3.82 11.84
N LYS A 160 -14.63 -4.33 10.61
CA LYS A 160 -14.03 -5.62 10.21
C LYS A 160 -12.62 -5.46 9.62
N ALA A 161 -12.13 -4.22 9.48
CA ALA A 161 -10.82 -3.95 8.91
C ALA A 161 -9.73 -4.16 9.95
N TRP A 162 -8.65 -4.83 9.55
CA TRP A 162 -7.42 -4.88 10.33
C TRP A 162 -6.69 -3.52 10.25
N GLY A 163 -6.66 -2.91 9.06
CA GLY A 163 -5.99 -1.63 8.78
C GLY A 163 -6.90 -0.64 8.03
N VAL A 164 -6.69 0.65 8.29
CA VAL A 164 -7.36 1.74 7.56
C VAL A 164 -6.29 2.70 7.03
N ILE A 165 -6.18 2.80 5.71
CA ILE A 165 -5.35 3.75 4.97
C ILE A 165 -6.04 5.10 4.98
N PHE A 166 -5.35 6.15 5.44
CA PHE A 166 -5.91 7.50 5.53
C PHE A 166 -4.89 8.54 5.07
N SER A 167 -5.37 9.68 4.55
CA SER A 167 -4.48 10.81 4.23
C SER A 167 -4.22 11.63 5.50
N PRO A 168 -2.96 11.80 5.94
CA PRO A 168 -2.64 12.56 7.13
C PRO A 168 -2.83 14.08 6.91
N GLU A 169 -2.78 14.83 8.01
CA GLU A 169 -2.72 16.29 7.93
C GLU A 169 -1.32 16.75 7.50
N PRO A 170 -1.21 17.85 6.72
CA PRO A 170 0.06 18.46 6.38
C PRO A 170 0.85 18.93 7.59
#